data_AF-A0A6V7P5Q0-F1
#
_entry.id   AF-A0A6V7P5Q0-F1
#
_cell.length_a   1.000
_cell.length_b   1.000
_cell.length_c   1.000
_cell.angle_alpha   90.00
_cell.angle_beta   90.00
_cell.angle_gamma   90.00
#
_symmetry.space_group_name_H-M   'P 1'
#
loop_
_entity.id
_entity.type
_entity.pdbx_description
1 polymer ?
#
loop_
_entity_poly.entity_id
_entity_poly.type
_entity_poly.pdbx_seq_one_letter_code
_entity_poly.pdbx_strand_id
1 'polypeptide(L)'
;MTTTVVVSSPAAAREDLQKKDQALSARWVPDTARALSHHETTIWLPSADPLRKHLRAVIVTDIFSHRSLDAMRAMRQRQARELIANLRRRTGNNPYSLIRE
;
A
#
# COMPACT_ATOMS: atom_id res chain seq x y z
N MET A 1 -17.33 -10.64 -18.00
CA MET A 1 -16.21 -9.79 -18.47
C MET A 1 -16.40 -8.40 -17.90
N THR A 2 -15.38 -7.84 -17.26
CA THR A 2 -15.42 -6.51 -16.67
C THR A 2 -14.65 -5.55 -17.58
N THR A 3 -15.22 -4.40 -17.90
CA THR A 3 -14.51 -3.37 -18.68
C THR A 3 -13.41 -2.75 -17.82
N THR A 4 -12.18 -2.72 -18.32
CA THR A 4 -11.04 -2.08 -17.66
C THR A 4 -10.63 -0.84 -18.45
N VAL A 5 -10.50 0.28 -17.75
CA VAL A 5 -10.01 1.55 -18.31
C VAL A 5 -8.61 1.82 -17.75
N VAL A 6 -7.66 2.15 -18.63
CA VAL A 6 -6.28 2.48 -18.25
C VAL A 6 -6.09 3.99 -18.27
N VAL A 7 -5.68 4.54 -17.12
CA VAL A 7 -5.42 5.97 -16.92
C VAL A 7 -3.90 6.20 -16.99
N SER A 8 -3.40 6.78 -18.07
CA SER A 8 -1.97 6.84 -18.40
C SER A 8 -1.37 8.25 -18.50
N SER A 9 -2.08 9.27 -18.01
CA SER A 9 -1.55 10.65 -17.95
C SER A 9 -1.79 11.30 -16.59
N PRO A 10 -0.93 12.26 -16.16
CA PRO A 10 -1.13 12.98 -14.91
C PRO A 10 -2.46 13.75 -14.87
N ALA A 11 -2.87 14.34 -16.00
CA ALA A 11 -4.12 15.09 -16.11
C ALA A 11 -5.34 14.18 -15.90
N ALA A 12 -5.36 13.01 -16.54
CA ALA A 12 -6.42 12.04 -16.37
C ALA A 12 -6.43 11.43 -14.95
N ALA A 13 -5.26 11.13 -14.38
CA ALA A 13 -5.16 10.65 -13.00
C ALA A 13 -5.69 11.67 -11.99
N ARG A 14 -5.46 12.97 -12.22
CA ARG A 14 -6.02 14.04 -11.37
C ARG A 14 -7.54 14.11 -11.48
N GLU A 15 -8.07 13.97 -12.69
CA GLU A 15 -9.52 13.93 -12.92
C GLU A 15 -10.15 12.77 -12.13
N ASP A 16 -9.58 11.58 -12.24
CA ASP A 16 -10.17 10.37 -11.66
C ASP A 16 -9.96 10.26 -10.15
N LEU A 17 -8.74 10.49 -9.66
CA LEU A 17 -8.37 10.26 -8.26
C LEU A 17 -8.64 11.45 -7.33
N GLN A 18 -8.94 12.64 -7.85
CA GLN A 18 -9.23 13.83 -7.02
C GLN A 18 -10.62 14.40 -7.29
N LYS A 19 -10.98 14.64 -8.56
CA LYS A 19 -12.25 15.31 -8.86
C LYS A 19 -13.44 14.35 -8.88
N LYS A 20 -13.21 13.12 -9.33
CA LYS A 20 -14.24 12.08 -9.45
C LYS A 20 -14.03 10.92 -8.48
N ASP A 21 -13.21 11.12 -7.45
CA ASP A 21 -12.78 10.05 -6.55
C ASP A 21 -13.97 9.32 -5.93
N GLN A 22 -14.99 10.04 -5.45
CA GLN A 22 -16.12 9.46 -4.75
C GLN A 22 -16.89 8.49 -5.65
N ALA A 23 -17.13 8.86 -6.91
CA ALA A 23 -17.83 8.04 -7.89
C ALA A 23 -16.97 6.86 -8.39
N LEU A 24 -15.67 7.06 -8.55
CA LEU A 24 -14.73 6.07 -9.10
C LEU A 24 -14.01 5.24 -8.02
N SER A 25 -14.31 5.49 -6.76
CA SER A 25 -13.69 4.77 -5.64
C SER A 25 -14.34 3.43 -5.33
N ALA A 26 -15.35 3.03 -6.10
CA ALA A 26 -15.86 1.67 -6.12
C ALA A 26 -14.71 0.73 -6.50
N ARG A 27 -14.23 -0.06 -5.54
CA ARG A 27 -13.07 -0.92 -5.75
C ARG A 27 -13.53 -2.24 -6.36
N TRP A 28 -12.88 -2.64 -7.45
CA TRP A 28 -12.92 -4.02 -7.87
C TRP A 28 -12.27 -4.89 -6.79
N VAL A 29 -12.98 -5.92 -6.34
CA VAL A 29 -12.49 -6.88 -5.34
C VAL A 29 -12.09 -8.16 -6.06
N PRO A 30 -10.79 -8.52 -6.08
CA PRO A 30 -10.36 -9.79 -6.66
C PRO A 30 -10.93 -10.97 -5.85
N ASP A 31 -11.18 -12.10 -6.50
CA ASP A 31 -11.71 -13.29 -5.81
C ASP A 31 -10.75 -13.80 -4.73
N THR A 32 -9.45 -13.59 -4.89
CA THR A 32 -8.44 -13.90 -3.87
C THR A 32 -8.64 -13.11 -2.58
N ALA A 33 -9.17 -11.87 -2.64
CA ALA A 33 -9.52 -11.10 -1.45
C ALA A 33 -10.79 -11.61 -0.75
N ARG A 34 -11.65 -12.35 -1.47
CA ARG A 34 -12.83 -13.00 -0.87
C ARG A 34 -12.49 -14.32 -0.18
N ALA A 35 -11.48 -15.05 -0.68
CA ALA A 35 -11.11 -16.37 -0.18
C ALA A 35 -10.85 -16.45 1.33
N LEU A 36 -10.33 -15.37 1.92
CA LEU A 36 -10.06 -15.24 3.37
C LEU A 36 -10.83 -14.07 4.02
N SER A 37 -11.96 -13.66 3.42
CA SER A 37 -12.77 -12.52 3.86
C SER A 37 -12.02 -11.17 3.98
N HIS A 38 -10.85 -11.03 3.37
CA HIS A 38 -10.08 -9.78 3.40
C HIS A 38 -10.80 -8.61 2.73
N HIS A 39 -11.75 -8.89 1.84
CA HIS A 39 -12.61 -7.87 1.23
C HIS A 39 -13.43 -7.04 2.23
N GLU A 40 -13.56 -7.49 3.48
CA GLU A 40 -14.23 -6.76 4.56
C GLU A 40 -13.31 -5.74 5.26
N THR A 41 -12.05 -5.65 4.86
CA THR A 41 -11.08 -4.71 5.45
C THR A 41 -11.08 -3.35 4.74
N THR A 42 -10.49 -2.34 5.40
CA THR A 42 -10.39 -0.95 4.91
C THR A 42 -9.92 -0.79 3.45
N ILE A 43 -9.12 -1.74 2.94
CA ILE A 43 -8.56 -1.68 1.59
C ILE A 43 -9.68 -1.82 0.54
N TRP A 44 -10.63 -2.70 0.78
CA TRP A 44 -11.61 -3.18 -0.20
C TRP A 44 -13.03 -2.69 0.06
N LEU A 45 -13.36 -2.28 1.28
CA LEU A 45 -14.66 -1.69 1.61
C LEU A 45 -15.00 -0.50 0.70
N PRO A 46 -16.27 -0.25 0.34
CA PRO A 46 -16.68 0.94 -0.40
C PRO A 46 -16.26 2.23 0.30
N SER A 47 -15.93 3.30 -0.43
CA SER A 47 -15.45 4.54 0.21
C SER A 47 -16.52 5.28 1.03
N ALA A 48 -17.79 5.06 0.69
CA ALA A 48 -18.92 5.58 1.47
C ALA A 48 -19.13 4.83 2.79
N ASP A 49 -18.52 3.65 2.96
CA ASP A 49 -18.70 2.81 4.14
C ASP A 49 -18.15 3.49 5.41
N PRO A 50 -18.97 3.70 6.45
CA PRO A 50 -18.53 4.29 7.72
C PRO A 50 -17.40 3.50 8.39
N LEU A 51 -17.42 2.17 8.31
CA LEU A 51 -16.38 1.32 8.88
C LEU A 51 -15.03 1.59 8.22
N ARG A 52 -15.00 1.77 6.90
CA ARG A 52 -13.78 2.14 6.18
C ARG A 52 -13.22 3.47 6.64
N LYS A 53 -14.08 4.47 6.86
CA LYS A 53 -13.67 5.79 7.38
C LYS A 53 -13.08 5.68 8.78
N HIS A 54 -13.76 4.94 9.67
CA HIS A 54 -13.32 4.72 11.04
C HIS A 54 -11.96 4.00 11.10
N LEU A 55 -11.82 2.87 10.41
CA LEU A 55 -10.56 2.12 10.35
C LEU A 55 -9.42 2.94 9.74
N ARG A 56 -9.67 3.75 8.70
CA ARG A 56 -8.66 4.67 8.16
C ARG A 56 -8.24 5.73 9.17
N ALA A 57 -9.17 6.25 9.97
CA ALA A 57 -8.84 7.21 11.02
C ALA A 57 -7.87 6.58 12.02
N VAL A 58 -8.20 5.40 12.56
CA VAL A 58 -7.33 4.65 13.49
C VAL A 58 -5.95 4.39 12.87
N ILE A 59 -5.91 3.92 11.62
CA ILE A 59 -4.65 3.66 10.91
C ILE A 59 -3.78 4.93 10.82
N VAL A 60 -4.38 6.08 10.48
CA VAL A 60 -3.64 7.34 10.32
C VAL A 60 -3.23 7.92 11.68
N THR A 61 -4.10 7.87 12.70
CA THR A 61 -3.84 8.48 14.01
C THR A 61 -2.94 7.63 14.90
N ASP A 62 -2.97 6.32 14.74
CA ASP A 62 -2.32 5.42 15.70
C ASP A 62 -1.15 4.69 15.05
N ILE A 63 -1.33 4.11 13.86
CA ILE A 63 -0.28 3.29 13.22
C ILE A 63 0.74 4.17 12.47
N PHE A 64 0.25 5.13 11.70
CA PHE A 64 1.06 6.00 10.84
C PHE A 64 1.24 7.42 11.38
N SER A 65 0.94 7.66 12.66
CA SER A 65 1.25 8.95 13.27
C SER A 65 2.75 9.19 13.38
N HIS A 66 3.14 10.46 13.44
CA HIS A 66 4.54 10.85 13.60
C HIS A 66 5.20 10.16 14.80
N ARG A 67 4.49 10.14 15.93
CA ARG A 67 4.94 9.47 17.17
C ARG A 67 5.20 7.98 16.94
N SER A 68 4.26 7.26 16.34
CA SER A 68 4.40 5.82 16.10
C SER A 68 5.49 5.51 15.08
N LEU A 69 5.60 6.34 14.04
CA LEU A 69 6.68 6.24 13.06
C LEU A 69 8.04 6.45 13.70
N ASP A 70 8.19 7.44 14.58
CA ASP A 70 9.45 7.71 15.30
C ASP A 70 9.79 6.58 16.29
N ALA A 71 8.81 6.10 17.06
CA ALA A 71 9.00 4.99 18.00
C ALA A 71 9.51 3.73 17.29
N MET A 72 9.02 3.45 16.09
CA MET A 72 9.44 2.31 15.28
C MET A 72 10.72 2.55 14.45
N ARG A 73 11.30 3.76 14.46
CA ARG A 73 12.44 4.12 13.59
C ARG A 73 13.66 3.24 13.82
N ALA A 74 14.04 3.02 15.08
CA ALA A 74 15.21 2.20 15.43
C ALA A 74 15.04 0.75 14.95
N MET A 75 13.84 0.19 15.08
CA MET A 75 13.49 -1.15 14.61
C MET A 75 13.64 -1.26 13.09
N ARG A 76 13.05 -0.32 12.33
CA ARG A 76 13.14 -0.30 10.87
C ARG A 76 14.59 -0.17 10.39
N GLN A 77 15.38 0.69 11.04
CA GLN A 77 16.80 0.85 10.72
C GLN A 77 17.62 -0.42 11.00
N ARG A 78 17.29 -1.15 12.07
CA ARG A 78 17.93 -2.44 12.37
C ARG A 78 17.64 -3.47 11.27
N GLN A 79 16.37 -3.64 10.91
CA GLN A 79 15.97 -4.56 9.84
C GLN A 79 16.61 -4.22 8.50
N ALA A 80 16.70 -2.93 8.15
CA ALA A 80 17.41 -2.50 6.94
C ALA A 80 18.90 -2.85 6.95
N ARG A 81 19.59 -2.65 8.08
CA ARG A 81 21.02 -3.03 8.23
C ARG A 81 21.21 -4.55 8.14
N GLU A 82 20.33 -5.33 8.75
CA GLU A 82 20.36 -6.79 8.69
C GLU A 82 20.18 -7.30 7.26
N LEU A 83 19.21 -6.74 6.52
CA LEU A 83 18.99 -7.04 5.11
C LEU A 83 20.24 -6.73 4.28
N ILE A 84 20.81 -5.53 4.42
CA ILE A 84 22.04 -5.14 3.70
C ILE A 84 23.19 -6.08 4.03
N ALA A 85 23.39 -6.44 5.30
CA ALA A 85 24.44 -7.37 5.71
C ALA A 85 24.21 -8.77 5.10
N ASN A 86 22.96 -9.23 5.04
CA ASN A 86 22.61 -10.50 4.42
C ASN A 86 22.92 -10.51 2.92
N LEU A 87 22.52 -9.45 2.22
CA LEU A 87 22.78 -9.28 0.80
C LEU A 87 24.29 -9.26 0.52
N ARG A 88 25.07 -8.46 1.26
CA ARG A 88 26.54 -8.40 1.11
C ARG A 88 27.22 -9.76 1.29
N ARG A 89 26.76 -10.56 2.25
CA ARG A 89 27.26 -11.94 2.45
C ARG A 89 26.95 -12.84 1.26
N ARG A 90 25.75 -12.72 0.67
CA ARG A 90 25.32 -13.55 -0.46
C ARG A 90 25.96 -13.13 -1.79
N THR A 91 26.21 -11.84 -1.97
CA THR A 91 26.66 -11.29 -3.25
C THR A 91 28.17 -11.04 -3.34
N GLY A 92 28.93 -11.36 -2.28
CA GLY A 92 30.38 -11.22 -2.26
C GLY A 92 30.83 -9.78 -2.55
N ASN A 93 30.30 -8.79 -1.82
CA ASN A 93 30.60 -7.36 -2.01
C ASN A 93 30.38 -6.82 -3.44
N ASN A 94 29.69 -7.54 -4.33
CA ASN A 94 29.34 -7.04 -5.66
C ASN A 94 27.96 -6.34 -5.64
N PRO A 95 27.92 -5.00 -5.66
CA PRO A 95 26.67 -4.23 -5.56
C PRO A 95 25.77 -4.36 -6.80
N TYR A 96 26.24 -4.95 -7.90
CA TYR A 96 25.50 -5.02 -9.18
C TYR A 96 24.76 -6.35 -9.41
N SER A 97 24.87 -7.31 -8.50
CA SER A 97 24.22 -8.62 -8.61
C SER A 97 22.71 -8.59 -8.37
N LEU A 98 22.16 -7.47 -7.88
CA LEU A 98 20.73 -7.32 -7.52
C LEU A 98 19.86 -6.72 -8.64
N ILE A 99 20.43 -6.37 -9.80
CA ILE A 99 19.73 -5.70 -10.92
C ILE A 99 19.51 -6.66 -12.11
N ARG A 100 19.89 -7.93 -11.99
CA ARG A 100 19.62 -8.95 -13.02
C ARG A 100 18.52 -9.89 -12.55
N GLU A 101 17.26 -9.52 -12.81
CA GLU A 101 16.14 -10.40 -13.18
C GLU A 101 15.12 -9.58 -13.99
#